data_AF-A0A7W6EBG6-F1
#
_entry.id   AF-A0A7W6EBG6-F1
#
_cell.length_a   1.000
_cell.length_b   1.000
_cell.length_c   1.000
_cell.angle_alpha   90.00
_cell.angle_beta   90.00
_cell.angle_gamma   90.00
#
_symmetry.space_group_name_H-M   'P 1'
#
loop_
_entity.id
_entity.type
_entity.pdbx_description
1 polymer ?
#
loop_
_entity_poly.entity_id
_entity_poly.type
_entity_poly.pdbx_seq_one_letter_code
_entity_poly.pdbx_strand_id
1 'polypeptide(L)' 'MIHLHRSEGEVAFTQGIPRSRNPHAVETPEWNEWMDGFDAAASQAENPHGVSPPGDHVRVL' A
#
# COMPACT_ATOMS: atom_id res chain seq x y z
N MET A 1 -4.33 -19.64 3.25
CA MET A 1 -4.88 -18.33 2.86
C MET A 1 -3.80 -17.33 3.21
N ILE A 2 -3.16 -16.75 2.22
CA ILE A 2 -1.97 -15.90 2.37
C ILE A 2 -2.48 -14.51 1.95
N HIS A 3 -2.32 -13.45 2.76
CA HIS A 3 -2.74 -12.06 2.47
C HIS A 3 -4.10 -11.54 2.97
N LEU A 4 -4.80 -12.20 3.91
CA LEU A 4 -6.07 -11.66 4.44
C LEU A 4 -5.88 -10.28 5.12
N HIS A 5 -4.92 -10.19 6.06
CA HIS A 5 -4.67 -8.98 6.83
C HIS A 5 -4.10 -7.85 5.97
N ARG A 6 -3.35 -8.20 4.93
CA ARG A 6 -2.84 -7.24 3.95
C ARG A 6 -3.97 -6.49 3.27
N SER A 7 -4.97 -7.22 2.74
CA SER A 7 -6.13 -6.59 2.11
C SER A 7 -6.94 -5.74 3.09
N GLU A 8 -7.03 -6.13 4.37
CA GLU A 8 -7.69 -5.31 5.40
C GLU A 8 -6.98 -3.97 5.62
N GLY A 9 -5.64 -3.96 5.61
CA GLY A 9 -4.82 -2.75 5.68
C GLY A 9 -5.01 -1.82 4.47
N GLU A 10 -5.02 -2.39 3.26
CA GLU A 10 -5.27 -1.64 2.01
C GLU A 10 -6.65 -0.97 2.02
N VAL A 11 -7.68 -1.69 2.48
CA VAL A 11 -9.05 -1.19 2.63
C VAL A 11 -9.11 -0.08 3.68
N ALA A 12 -8.43 -0.24 4.81
CA ALA A 12 -8.41 0.77 5.87
C ALA A 12 -7.83 2.10 5.38
N PHE A 13 -6.75 2.08 4.61
CA PHE A 13 -6.20 3.29 3.97
C PHE A 13 -7.23 3.93 3.03
N THR A 14 -7.86 3.13 2.17
CA THR A 14 -8.87 3.60 1.20
C THR A 14 -10.08 4.24 1.89
N GLN A 15 -10.43 3.76 3.09
CA GLN A 15 -11.51 4.30 3.92
C GLN A 15 -11.09 5.48 4.81
N GLY A 16 -9.82 5.89 4.78
CA GLY A 16 -9.28 6.95 5.63
C GLY A 16 -9.18 6.58 7.12
N ILE A 17 -9.20 5.28 7.43
CA ILE A 17 -9.01 4.78 8.79
C ILE A 17 -7.53 4.97 9.17
N PRO A 18 -7.20 5.56 10.32
CA PRO A 18 -5.81 5.74 10.71
C PRO A 18 -5.16 4.41 11.09
N ARG A 19 -3.85 4.28 10.83
CA ARG A 19 -3.03 3.10 11.22
C ARG A 19 -3.15 2.69 12.68
N SER A 20 -3.45 3.64 13.57
CA SER A 20 -3.66 3.38 15.01
C SER A 20 -4.93 2.57 15.32
N ARG A 21 -5.77 2.30 14.32
CA ARG A 21 -6.97 1.46 14.43
C ARG A 21 -6.73 0.04 13.92
N ASN A 22 -5.49 -0.32 13.60
CA ASN A 22 -5.10 -1.72 13.36
C ASN A 22 -5.59 -2.58 14.56
N PRO A 23 -6.43 -3.61 14.33
CA PRO A 23 -7.02 -4.40 15.39
C PRO A 23 -6.06 -5.42 16.00
N HIS A 24 -4.90 -5.65 15.38
CA HIS A 24 -3.91 -6.63 15.81
C HIS A 24 -2.98 -6.05 16.88
N ALA A 25 -2.44 -6.93 17.72
CA ALA A 25 -1.44 -6.52 18.71
C ALA A 25 -0.15 -6.08 18.00
N VAL A 26 0.46 -4.99 18.48
CA VAL A 26 1.70 -4.46 17.91
C VAL A 26 2.78 -5.55 17.86
N GLU A 27 3.55 -5.56 16.77
CA GLU A 27 4.64 -6.53 16.50
C GLU A 27 4.22 -7.99 16.28
N THR A 28 2.93 -8.32 16.21
CA THR A 28 2.52 -9.66 15.75
C THR A 28 2.61 -9.78 14.23
N PRO A 29 2.70 -11.01 13.67
CA PRO A 29 2.72 -11.23 12.23
C PRO A 29 1.51 -10.60 11.52
N GLU A 30 0.33 -10.65 12.12
CA GLU A 30 -0.91 -10.08 11.59
C GLU A 30 -0.85 -8.54 11.57
N TRP A 31 -0.27 -7.93 12.61
CA TRP A 31 -0.07 -6.48 12.65
C TRP A 31 0.88 -6.03 11.54
N ASN A 32 1.99 -6.74 11.34
CA ASN A 32 2.94 -6.45 10.27
C ASN A 32 2.28 -6.61 8.89
N GLU A 33 1.54 -7.70 8.66
CA GLU A 33 0.88 -7.94 7.38
C GLU A 33 -0.20 -6.89 7.07
N TRP A 34 -0.95 -6.44 8.08
CA TRP A 34 -1.91 -5.35 7.95
C TRP A 34 -1.22 -4.01 7.64
N MET A 35 -0.13 -3.70 8.35
CA MET A 35 0.64 -2.47 8.12
C MET A 35 1.27 -2.45 6.72
N ASP A 36 1.79 -3.58 6.25
CA ASP A 36 2.34 -3.71 4.88
C ASP A 36 1.30 -3.37 3.81
N GLY A 37 0.04 -3.79 4.01
CA GLY A 37 -1.06 -3.46 3.12
C GLY A 37 -1.42 -1.97 3.16
N PHE A 38 -1.52 -1.42 4.37
CA PHE A 38 -1.80 0.01 4.58
C PHE A 38 -0.74 0.91 3.93
N ASP A 39 0.53 0.62 4.19
CA ASP A 39 1.67 1.40 3.70
C ASP A 39 1.85 1.25 2.19
N ALA A 40 1.55 0.08 1.62
CA ALA A 40 1.53 -0.13 0.17
C ALA A 40 0.45 0.72 -0.52
N ALA A 41 -0.76 0.79 0.05
CA ALA A 41 -1.84 1.61 -0.48
C ALA A 41 -1.52 3.11 -0.35
N ALA A 42 -0.94 3.53 0.78
CA ALA A 42 -0.45 4.90 0.97
C ALA A 42 0.62 5.28 -0.06
N SER A 43 1.63 4.43 -0.25
CA SER A 43 2.71 4.66 -1.21
C SER A 43 2.20 4.78 -2.65
N GLN A 44 1.20 3.97 -3.03
CA GLN A 44 0.56 4.06 -4.35
C GLN A 44 -0.25 5.34 -4.53
N ALA A 45 -0.93 5.80 -3.48
CA ALA A 45 -1.68 7.06 -3.52
C ALA A 45 -0.78 8.29 -3.58
N GLU A 46 0.40 8.24 -2.94
CA GLU A 46 1.41 9.30 -3.00
C GLU A 46 2.17 9.32 -4.33
N ASN A 47 2.33 8.16 -4.99
CA ASN A 47 2.98 8.02 -6.30
C ASN A 47 2.04 7.39 -7.35
N PRO A 48 0.98 8.08 -7.81
CA PRO A 48 0.10 7.56 -8.86
C PRO A 48 0.81 7.38 -10.22
N HIS A 49 2.02 7.93 -10.37
CA HIS A 49 2.85 7.92 -11.58
C HIS A 49 4.14 7.07 -11.47
N GLY A 50 4.23 6.13 -10.52
CA GLY A 50 5.35 5.17 -10.45
C GLY A 50 5.47 4.26 -11.69
N VAL A 51 4.45 4.23 -12.56
CA VAL A 51 4.62 3.88 -13.97
C VAL A 51 5.26 5.07 -14.67
N SER A 52 6.58 5.02 -14.84
CA SER A 52 7.23 5.80 -15.90
C SER A 52 6.39 5.64 -17.16
N PRO A 53 5.95 6.73 -17.84
CA PRO A 53 5.38 6.57 -19.17
C PRO A 53 6.38 5.74 -19.99
N PRO A 54 5.91 4.73 -20.77
CA PRO A 54 6.81 3.95 -21.61
C PRO A 54 7.62 4.96 -22.42
N GLY A 55 8.94 4.90 -22.24
CA GLY A 55 9.85 6.00 -22.54
C GLY A 55 9.52 6.68 -23.85
N ASP A 56 9.44 8.01 -23.79
CA ASP A 56 9.83 8.89 -24.87
C ASP A 56 11.22 8.47 -25.33
N HIS A 57 11.28 7.48 -26.22
CA HIS A 57 12.47 7.19 -26.99
C HIS A 57 12.68 8.40 -27.89
N VAL A 58 13.51 9.30 -27.38
CA VAL A 58 14.16 10.42 -28.06
C VAL A 58 14.27 10.13 -29.55
N ARG A 59 13.45 10.79 -30.37
CA ARG A 59 13.76 10.96 -31.79
C ARG A 59 14.97 11.88 -31.85
N VAL A 60 16.15 11.29 -31.91
CA VAL A 60 17.36 11.98 -32.38
C VAL A 60 17.11 12.31 -33.85
N LEU A 61 17.11 13.60 -34.16
CA LEU A 61 17.06 14.17 -35.50
C LEU A 61 18.30 13.79 -36.32
#